data_AF-A0A926QNL1-F1
#
_entry.id   AF-A0A926QNL1-F1
#
_cell.length_a   1.000
_cell.length_b   1.000
_cell.length_c   1.000
_cell.angle_alpha   90.00
_cell.angle_beta   90.00
_cell.angle_gamma   90.00
#
_symmetry.space_group_name_H-M   'P 1'
#
loop_
_entity.id
_entity.type
_entity.pdbx_description
1 polymer ?
#
loop_
_entity_poly.entity_id
_entity_poly.type
_entity_poly.pdbx_seq_one_letter_code
_entity_poly.pdbx_strand_id
1 'polypeptide(L)'
;MPDLTLKQLQLILKEKDYKPELKQAYFLKLIEEVGELAEVLRKDKRLTDHNTIKGTIEEELYDVLYYVTCLANVYDIDLENCIT
;
A
#
# COMPACT_ATOMS: atom_id res chain seq x y z
N MET A 1 13.50 -18.12 3.63
CA MET A 1 13.02 -17.47 2.39
C MET A 1 13.79 -16.16 2.27
N PRO A 2 14.18 -15.71 1.07
CA PRO A 2 14.76 -14.37 0.93
C PRO A 2 13.76 -13.32 1.41
N ASP A 3 14.26 -12.20 1.91
CA ASP A 3 13.44 -11.05 2.30
C ASP A 3 12.66 -10.52 1.08
N LEU A 4 11.45 -10.02 1.31
CA LEU A 4 10.63 -9.45 0.26
C LEU A 4 11.22 -8.10 -0.19
N THR A 5 11.57 -7.98 -1.47
CA THR A 5 12.04 -6.70 -2.04
C THR A 5 10.88 -5.85 -2.55
N LEU A 6 11.12 -4.55 -2.75
CA LEU A 6 10.11 -3.64 -3.29
C LEU A 6 9.70 -4.03 -4.71
N LYS A 7 10.66 -4.50 -5.51
CA LYS A 7 10.40 -5.02 -6.85
C LYS A 7 9.57 -6.30 -6.83
N GLN A 8 9.79 -7.20 -5.87
CA GLN A 8 8.94 -8.37 -5.69
C GLN A 8 7.51 -7.98 -5.28
N LEU A 9 7.37 -7.00 -4.37
CA LEU A 9 6.06 -6.45 -4.01
C LEU A 9 5.34 -5.86 -5.24
N GLN A 10 6.04 -5.06 -6.05
CA GLN A 10 5.49 -4.52 -7.30
C GLN A 10 4.97 -5.62 -8.23
N LEU A 11 5.74 -6.69 -8.44
CA LEU A 11 5.33 -7.82 -9.28
C LEU A 11 4.09 -8.53 -8.73
N ILE A 12 4.08 -8.86 -7.43
CA ILE A 12 2.94 -9.53 -6.77
C ILE A 12 1.67 -8.67 -6.92
N LEU A 13 1.77 -7.36 -6.69
CA LEU A 13 0.61 -6.47 -6.78
C LEU A 13 0.19 -6.22 -8.23
N LYS A 14 1.11 -6.23 -9.20
CA LYS A 14 0.78 -6.13 -10.62
C LYS A 14 0.03 -7.38 -11.10
N GLU A 15 0.38 -8.57 -10.63
CA GLU A 15 -0.36 -9.80 -10.93
C GLU A 15 -1.75 -9.82 -10.29
N LYS A 16 -1.86 -9.31 -9.06
CA LYS A 16 -3.11 -9.31 -8.29
C LYS A 16 -4.09 -8.21 -8.76
N ASP A 17 -3.59 -7.01 -9.02
CA ASP A 17 -4.42 -5.82 -9.25
C ASP A 17 -3.72 -4.81 -10.18
N TYR A 18 -3.96 -4.98 -11.48
CA TYR A 18 -3.43 -4.11 -12.53
C TYR A 18 -4.50 -3.74 -13.55
N LYS A 19 -4.99 -2.50 -13.46
CA LYS A 19 -6.02 -1.93 -14.34
C LYS A 19 -5.55 -0.57 -14.86
N PRO A 20 -4.67 -0.51 -15.88
CA PRO A 20 -4.02 0.72 -16.32
C PRO A 20 -5.00 1.80 -16.82
N GLU A 21 -6.25 1.45 -17.12
CA GLU A 21 -7.35 2.36 -17.44
C GLU A 21 -7.96 3.07 -16.23
N LEU A 22 -7.72 2.57 -15.01
CA LEU A 22 -8.32 3.08 -13.77
C LEU A 22 -7.36 3.91 -12.90
N LYS A 23 -6.38 4.59 -13.50
CA LYS A 23 -5.35 5.36 -12.76
C LYS A 23 -5.95 6.33 -11.72
N GLN A 24 -7.00 7.06 -12.11
CA GLN A 24 -7.68 7.98 -11.21
C GLN A 24 -8.34 7.25 -10.02
N ALA A 25 -8.88 6.05 -10.24
CA ALA A 25 -9.49 5.27 -9.15
C ALA A 25 -8.43 4.79 -8.14
N TYR A 26 -7.26 4.35 -8.62
CA TYR A 26 -6.14 4.02 -7.72
C TYR A 26 -5.68 5.24 -6.91
N PHE A 27 -5.65 6.43 -7.51
CA PHE A 27 -5.33 7.66 -6.79
C PHE A 27 -6.37 7.99 -5.72
N LEU A 28 -7.66 7.89 -6.04
CA LEU A 28 -8.73 8.13 -5.07
C LEU A 28 -8.65 7.15 -3.88
N LYS A 29 -8.40 5.87 -4.16
CA LYS A 29 -8.16 4.86 -3.12
C LYS A 29 -6.94 5.18 -2.26
N LEU A 30 -5.82 5.62 -2.85
CA LEU A 30 -4.67 6.09 -2.06
C LEU A 30 -5.07 7.19 -1.07
N ILE A 31 -5.85 8.17 -1.51
CA ILE A 31 -6.28 9.28 -0.64
C ILE A 31 -7.23 8.78 0.47
N GLU A 32 -8.08 7.80 0.17
CA GLU A 32 -8.93 7.13 1.16
C GLU A 32 -8.07 6.47 2.26
N GLU A 33 -7.09 5.64 1.89
CA GLU A 33 -6.22 4.95 2.87
C GLU A 33 -5.36 5.92 3.68
N VAL A 34 -4.93 7.03 3.09
CA VAL A 34 -4.23 8.10 3.84
C VAL A 34 -5.15 8.72 4.90
N GLY A 35 -6.46 8.84 4.60
CA GLY A 35 -7.46 9.29 5.55
C GLY A 35 -7.67 8.30 6.70
N GLU A 36 -7.77 7.01 6.40
CA GLU A 36 -7.89 5.94 7.40
C GLU A 36 -6.63 5.87 8.29
N LEU A 37 -5.44 5.96 7.68
CA LEU A 37 -4.17 6.07 8.37
C LEU A 37 -4.15 7.26 9.35
N ALA A 38 -4.62 8.44 8.92
CA ALA A 38 -4.69 9.61 9.79
C ALA A 38 -5.63 9.38 10.99
N GLU A 39 -6.73 8.67 10.79
CA GLU A 39 -7.67 8.32 11.86
C GLU A 39 -7.04 7.39 12.90
N VAL A 40 -6.38 6.31 12.46
CA VAL A 40 -5.77 5.33 13.38
C VAL A 40 -4.54 5.88 14.09
N LEU A 41 -3.76 6.74 13.42
CA LEU A 41 -2.63 7.45 14.04
C LEU A 41 -3.10 8.36 15.18
N ARG A 42 -4.18 9.11 14.95
CA ARG A 42 -4.79 9.96 16.00
C ARG A 42 -5.26 9.13 17.21
N LYS A 43 -5.67 7.88 16.98
CA LYS A 43 -6.11 6.95 18.04
C LYS A 43 -4.95 6.17 18.67
N ASP A 44 -3.74 6.25 18.12
CA ASP A 44 -2.57 5.42 18.45
C ASP A 44 -2.92 3.92 18.55
N LYS A 45 -3.78 3.45 17.62
CA LYS A 45 -4.27 2.08 17.64
C LYS A 45 -3.25 1.15 16.97
N ARG A 46 -2.49 0.44 17.79
CA ARG A 46 -1.47 -0.52 17.37
C ARG A 46 -2.00 -1.95 17.31
N LEU A 47 -1.40 -2.75 16.45
CA LEU A 47 -1.54 -4.20 16.48
C LEU A 47 -1.00 -4.75 17.82
N THR A 48 -1.82 -5.56 18.49
CA THR A 48 -1.44 -6.28 19.71
C THR A 48 -1.67 -7.78 19.50
N ASP A 49 -0.96 -8.61 20.27
CA ASP A 49 -0.85 -10.07 20.08
C ASP A 49 -2.17 -10.86 20.03
N HIS A 50 -3.30 -10.23 20.38
CA HIS A 50 -4.63 -10.85 20.43
C HIS A 50 -5.69 -10.13 19.60
N ASN A 51 -5.34 -9.05 18.89
CA ASN A 51 -6.27 -8.29 18.07
C ASN A 51 -6.14 -8.63 16.59
N THR A 52 -7.24 -8.45 15.86
CA THR A 52 -7.21 -8.41 14.40
C THR A 52 -6.40 -7.20 13.95
N ILE A 53 -5.63 -7.35 12.87
CA ILE A 53 -4.91 -6.22 12.23
C ILE A 53 -5.84 -5.09 11.80
N LYS A 54 -7.15 -5.37 11.71
CA LYS A 54 -8.15 -4.43 11.25
C LYS A 54 -8.23 -3.11 12.04
N GLY A 55 -8.16 -1.98 11.33
CA GLY A 55 -8.14 -0.61 11.80
C GLY A 55 -6.95 -0.33 12.70
N THR A 56 -5.76 -0.85 12.39
CA THR A 56 -4.51 -0.58 13.12
C THR A 56 -3.57 0.23 12.25
N ILE A 57 -2.65 0.97 12.88
CA ILE A 57 -1.60 1.70 12.17
C ILE A 57 -0.85 0.79 11.19
N GLU A 58 -0.59 -0.46 11.56
CA GLU A 58 0.08 -1.45 10.73
C GLU A 58 -0.68 -1.80 9.45
N GLU A 59 -2.02 -1.94 9.51
CA GLU A 59 -2.86 -2.17 8.33
C GLU A 59 -2.86 -0.95 7.42
N GLU A 60 -3.17 0.23 7.97
CA GLU A 60 -3.33 1.42 7.14
C GLU A 60 -2.01 1.87 6.50
N LEU A 61 -0.87 1.65 7.16
CA LEU A 61 0.45 1.86 6.54
C LEU A 61 0.67 0.94 5.35
N TYR A 62 0.25 -0.33 5.47
CA TYR A 62 0.34 -1.28 4.38
C TYR A 62 -0.63 -0.92 3.24
N ASP A 63 -1.84 -0.47 3.54
CA ASP A 63 -2.83 -0.08 2.52
C ASP A 63 -2.40 1.18 1.75
N VAL A 64 -1.76 2.14 2.43
CA VAL A 64 -1.07 3.25 1.75
C VAL A 64 0.06 2.75 0.84
N LEU A 65 0.93 1.87 1.34
CA LEU A 65 2.01 1.29 0.53
C LEU A 65 1.46 0.50 -0.67
N TYR A 66 0.35 -0.23 -0.48
CA TYR A 66 -0.34 -0.99 -1.52
C TYR A 66 -0.74 -0.07 -2.68
N TYR A 67 -1.45 1.02 -2.40
CA TYR A 67 -1.92 1.91 -3.46
C TYR A 67 -0.83 2.77 -4.07
N VAL A 68 0.22 3.14 -3.33
CA VAL A 68 1.45 3.72 -3.91
C VAL A 68 2.08 2.76 -4.92
N THR A 69 2.18 1.48 -4.57
CA THR A 69 2.76 0.45 -5.43
C THR A 69 1.90 0.17 -6.65
N CYS A 70 0.57 0.09 -6.50
CA CYS A 70 -0.36 -0.05 -7.62
C CYS A 70 -0.27 1.15 -8.57
N LEU A 71 -0.19 2.38 -8.05
CA LEU A 71 0.03 3.58 -8.86
C LEU A 71 1.34 3.48 -9.64
N ALA A 72 2.45 3.17 -8.98
CA ALA A 72 3.73 2.98 -9.68
C ALA A 72 3.61 1.96 -10.81
N ASN A 73 2.94 0.83 -10.57
CA ASN A 73 2.72 -0.21 -11.58
C ASN A 73 1.91 0.28 -12.79
N VAL A 74 0.81 1.02 -12.60
CA VAL A 74 -0.03 1.51 -13.71
C VAL A 74 0.60 2.68 -14.48
N TYR A 75 1.61 3.34 -13.91
CA TYR A 75 2.44 4.33 -14.58
C TYR A 75 3.76 3.77 -15.11
N ASP A 76 3.99 2.46 -14.96
CA ASP A 76 5.21 1.76 -15.36
C ASP A 76 6.50 2.33 -14.73
N ILE A 77 6.41 2.66 -13.44
CA ILE A 77 7.50 3.20 -12.63
C ILE A 77 8.12 2.05 -11.81
N ASP A 78 9.44 1.89 -11.87
CA ASP A 78 10.20 1.00 -10.98
C ASP A 78 10.58 1.77 -9.70
N LEU A 79 9.88 1.48 -8.59
CA LEU A 79 10.09 2.20 -7.33
C LEU A 79 11.45 1.89 -6.70
N GLU A 80 11.96 0.67 -6.88
CA GLU A 80 13.25 0.27 -6.31
C GLU A 80 14.37 1.10 -6.95
N ASN A 81 14.33 1.27 -8.28
CA ASN A 81 15.25 2.17 -8.98
C ASN A 81 15.10 3.65 -8.57
N CYS A 82 13.92 4.10 -8.16
CA CYS A 82 13.72 5.50 -7.72
C CYS A 82 14.35 5.81 -6.35
N ILE A 83 14.62 4.80 -5.53
CA ILE A 83 15.18 4.96 -4.17
C ILE A 83 16.72 4.93 -4.20
N THR A 84 17.32 4.39 -5.28
CA THR A 84 18.77 4.22 -5.47
C THR A 84 19.38 5.30 -6.36
#